data_AF-A0A354EE37-F1
#
_entry.id   AF-A0A354EE37-F1
#
_cell.length_a   1.000
_cell.length_b   1.000
_cell.length_c   1.000
_cell.angle_alpha   90.00
_cell.angle_beta   90.00
_cell.angle_gamma   90.00
#
_symmetry.space_group_name_H-M   'P 1'
#
loop_
_entity.id
_entity.type
_entity.pdbx_description
1 polymer ?
#
loop_
_entity_poly.entity_id
_entity_poly.type
_entity_poly.pdbx_seq_one_letter_code
_entity_poly.pdbx_strand_id
1 'polypeptide(L)'
;MKKKIRMTHQRELILQELCKCTSHPSADELHLRVKKKLPRISLATVYRNLEMLAEAGAITKIEITGRQKRFDWELQQHNHIYCVQCHRVDNILLKPGIEILRPEDDQGYAITGCRIEFTGLCPACQKKIQHELGGTGMGDKKCVPGSLNDLQRKVLKVLAGIKGACGSKEVAASSGMDAKAVSTQLTALKKKGYVDSPARCKYEITREGKKAIA
;
A
#
# COMPACT_ATOMS: atom_id res chain seq x y z
N MET A 1 -19.30 21.30 27.76
CA MET A 1 -18.39 21.65 28.87
C MET A 1 -17.11 20.83 28.72
N LYS A 2 -15.92 21.44 28.62
CA LYS A 2 -14.65 20.69 28.53
C LYS A 2 -14.42 19.96 29.86
N LYS A 3 -14.33 18.63 29.82
CA LYS A 3 -14.11 17.79 31.00
C LYS A 3 -12.68 18.04 31.52
N LYS A 4 -12.53 18.45 32.79
CA LYS A 4 -11.20 18.65 33.39
C LYS A 4 -10.60 17.28 33.71
N ILE A 5 -9.65 16.82 32.89
CA ILE A 5 -8.99 15.53 33.07
C ILE A 5 -7.68 15.68 33.82
N ARG A 6 -7.35 14.71 34.69
CA ARG A 6 -6.03 14.66 35.33
C ARG A 6 -4.98 14.31 34.28
N MET A 7 -3.95 15.13 34.13
CA MET A 7 -2.84 14.78 33.24
C MET A 7 -1.94 13.75 33.95
N THR A 8 -1.92 12.52 33.44
CA THR A 8 -1.08 11.44 33.96
C THR A 8 0.15 11.31 33.09
N HIS A 9 1.24 10.76 33.63
CA HIS A 9 2.46 10.51 32.86
C HIS A 9 2.22 9.72 31.55
N GLN A 10 1.27 8.77 31.56
CA GLN A 10 0.86 8.06 30.35
C GLN A 10 0.21 8.98 29.31
N ARG A 11 -0.68 9.89 29.73
CA ARG A 11 -1.36 10.85 28.84
C ARG A 11 -0.38 11.87 28.27
N GLU A 12 0.56 12.35 29.08
CA GLU A 12 1.63 13.26 28.63
C GLU A 12 2.47 12.60 27.55
N LEU A 13 2.90 11.36 27.77
CA LEU A 13 3.69 10.63 26.78
C LEU A 13 2.91 10.35 25.50
N ILE A 14 1.63 9.98 25.60
CA ILE A 14 0.77 9.78 24.42
C ILE A 14 0.65 11.09 23.63
N LEU A 15 0.39 12.22 24.31
CA LEU A 15 0.26 13.52 23.68
C LEU A 15 1.57 13.97 23.03
N GLN A 16 2.70 13.80 23.71
CA GLN A 16 4.03 14.10 23.17
C GLN A 16 4.35 13.30 21.90
N GLU A 17 3.98 12.01 21.86
CA GLU A 17 4.19 11.20 20.66
C GLU A 17 3.22 11.58 19.53
N LEU A 18 2.01 12.02 19.85
CA LEU A 18 1.05 12.53 18.88
C LEU A 18 1.54 13.85 18.25
N CYS A 19 2.05 14.78 19.06
CA CYS A 19 2.61 16.06 18.59
C CYS A 19 3.80 15.92 17.64
N LYS A 20 4.50 14.78 17.66
CA LYS A 20 5.61 14.49 16.73
C LYS A 20 5.13 13.94 15.38
N CYS A 21 3.84 13.64 15.25
CA CYS A 21 3.29 13.12 14.02
C CYS A 21 2.93 14.29 13.09
N THR A 22 3.45 14.26 11.87
CA THR A 22 3.09 15.21 10.81
C THR A 22 1.85 14.77 10.02
N SER A 23 1.46 13.50 10.18
CA SER A 23 0.22 12.91 9.68
C SER A 23 -0.67 12.54 10.86
N HIS A 24 -1.91 12.15 10.61
CA HIS A 24 -2.84 11.73 11.67
C HIS A 24 -2.75 10.22 11.92
N PRO A 25 -2.10 9.76 13.01
CA PRO A 25 -1.96 8.34 13.25
C PRO A 25 -3.27 7.70 13.71
N SER A 26 -3.40 6.40 13.46
CA SER A 26 -4.36 5.58 14.21
C SER A 26 -3.84 5.29 15.62
N ALA A 27 -4.72 4.81 16.50
CA ALA A 27 -4.30 4.42 17.85
C ALA A 27 -3.30 3.24 17.83
N ASP A 28 -3.39 2.34 16.84
CA ASP A 28 -2.42 1.24 16.66
C ASP A 28 -1.03 1.78 16.30
N GLU A 29 -0.98 2.69 15.33
CA GLU A 29 0.26 3.34 14.91
C GLU A 29 0.90 4.12 16.07
N LEU A 30 0.08 4.82 16.86
CA LEU A 30 0.56 5.55 18.02
C LEU A 30 0.98 4.61 19.16
N HIS A 31 0.27 3.50 19.37
CA HIS A 31 0.65 2.49 20.36
C HIS A 31 2.04 1.93 20.09
N LEU A 32 2.37 1.62 18.84
CA LEU A 32 3.71 1.15 18.47
C LEU A 32 4.81 2.15 18.80
N ARG A 33 4.53 3.46 18.75
CA ARG A 33 5.47 4.52 19.13
C ARG A 33 5.58 4.63 20.66
N VAL A 34 4.44 4.73 21.35
CA VAL A 34 4.39 4.90 22.80
C VAL A 34 4.96 3.68 23.54
N LYS A 35 4.77 2.46 23.01
CA LYS A 35 5.31 1.22 23.57
C LYS A 35 6.83 1.22 23.69
N LYS A 36 7.55 1.98 22.84
CA LYS A 36 9.02 2.13 22.94
C LYS A 36 9.43 2.85 24.23
N LYS A 37 8.58 3.73 24.75
CA LYS A 37 8.81 4.48 26.00
C LYS A 37 8.11 3.86 27.21
N LEU A 38 6.96 3.23 26.99
CA LEU A 38 6.17 2.53 28.00
C LEU A 38 5.94 1.07 27.58
N PRO A 39 6.91 0.15 27.80
CA PRO A 39 6.82 -1.22 27.30
C PRO A 39 5.60 -2.00 27.80
N ARG A 40 5.08 -1.65 28.98
CA ARG A 40 3.93 -2.30 29.63
C ARG A 40 2.57 -1.73 29.19
N ILE A 41 2.52 -0.73 28.30
CA ILE A 41 1.25 -0.13 27.88
C ILE A 41 0.51 -1.04 26.89
N SER A 42 -0.76 -1.32 27.18
CA SER A 42 -1.64 -2.03 26.27
C SER A 42 -2.27 -1.08 25.25
N LEU A 43 -2.63 -1.63 24.08
CA LEU A 43 -3.34 -0.89 23.03
C LEU A 43 -4.66 -0.30 23.55
N ALA A 44 -5.42 -1.08 24.32
CA ALA A 44 -6.67 -0.63 24.95
C ALA A 44 -6.46 0.59 25.88
N THR A 45 -5.31 0.69 26.53
CA THR A 45 -4.97 1.85 27.37
C THR A 45 -4.65 3.08 26.51
N VAL A 46 -3.99 2.91 25.37
CA VAL A 46 -3.76 4.03 24.42
C VAL A 46 -5.09 4.55 23.88
N TYR A 47 -5.96 3.66 23.40
CA TYR A 47 -7.30 4.01 22.91
C TYR A 47 -8.12 4.79 23.94
N ARG A 48 -8.22 4.28 25.17
CA ARG A 48 -8.98 4.96 26.24
C ARG A 48 -8.42 6.34 26.56
N ASN A 49 -7.10 6.49 26.58
CA ASN A 49 -6.49 7.80 26.83
C ASN A 49 -6.71 8.78 25.67
N LEU A 50 -6.67 8.32 24.43
CA LEU A 50 -6.99 9.16 23.26
C LEU A 50 -8.44 9.63 23.26
N GLU A 51 -9.41 8.75 23.53
CA GLU A 51 -10.82 9.16 23.66
C GLU A 51 -11.01 10.17 24.81
N MET A 52 -10.39 9.93 25.98
CA MET A 52 -10.46 10.89 27.10
C MET A 52 -9.82 12.25 26.77
N LEU A 53 -8.71 12.27 26.03
CA LEU A 53 -8.05 13.51 25.59
C LEU A 53 -8.93 14.24 24.57
N ALA A 54 -9.60 13.52 23.66
CA ALA A 54 -10.51 14.08 22.69
C ALA A 54 -11.77 14.66 23.36
N GLU A 55 -12.38 13.93 24.29
CA GLU A 55 -13.51 14.41 25.11
C GLU A 55 -13.18 15.65 25.94
N ALA A 56 -11.93 15.76 26.40
CA ALA A 56 -11.44 16.94 27.12
C ALA A 56 -11.14 18.13 26.18
N GLY A 57 -11.15 17.92 24.86
CA GLY A 57 -10.79 18.92 23.86
C GLY A 57 -9.29 19.27 23.86
N ALA A 58 -8.44 18.32 24.26
CA ALA A 58 -6.98 18.44 24.20
C ALA A 58 -6.41 17.95 22.86
N ILE A 59 -7.14 17.09 22.15
CA ILE A 59 -6.83 16.58 20.81
C ILE A 59 -8.10 16.52 19.98
N THR A 60 -7.97 16.46 18.66
CA THR A 60 -9.07 16.27 17.73
C THR A 60 -9.17 14.80 17.33
N LYS A 61 -10.39 14.26 17.37
CA LYS A 61 -10.69 12.93 16.82
C LYS A 61 -11.26 13.08 15.42
N ILE A 62 -10.63 12.41 14.45
CA ILE A 62 -11.04 12.39 13.06
C ILE A 62 -11.72 11.05 12.80
N GLU A 63 -13.04 11.07 12.69
CA GLU A 63 -13.85 9.90 12.40
C GLU A 63 -14.21 9.89 10.92
N ILE A 64 -13.61 9.00 10.12
CA ILE A 64 -13.99 8.77 8.73
C ILE A 64 -14.95 7.57 8.68
N THR A 65 -16.13 7.77 8.07
CA THR A 65 -17.19 6.76 8.03
C THR A 65 -16.67 5.43 7.48
N GLY A 66 -16.87 4.34 8.23
CA GLY A 66 -16.43 3.00 7.85
C GLY A 66 -14.92 2.77 7.91
N ARG A 67 -14.14 3.71 8.46
CA ARG A 67 -12.67 3.61 8.55
C ARG A 67 -12.17 3.76 9.98
N GLN A 68 -10.91 3.38 10.18
CA GLN A 68 -10.27 3.47 11.49
C GLN A 68 -10.18 4.93 11.95
N LYS A 69 -10.49 5.16 13.24
CA LYS A 69 -10.36 6.45 13.91
C LYS A 69 -8.91 6.93 13.87
N ARG A 70 -8.77 8.21 13.53
CA ARG A 70 -7.48 8.92 13.45
C ARG A 70 -7.49 10.05 14.49
N PHE A 71 -6.32 10.43 14.97
CA PHE A 71 -6.18 11.44 16.02
C PHE A 71 -5.21 12.52 15.57
N ASP A 72 -5.50 13.75 15.98
CA ASP A 72 -4.69 14.93 15.70
C ASP A 72 -4.49 15.74 16.98
N TRP A 73 -3.29 16.23 17.21
CA TRP A 73 -2.99 17.12 18.31
C TRP A 73 -3.45 18.56 18.04
N GLU A 74 -3.60 18.94 16.77
CA GLU A 74 -4.05 20.28 16.40
C GLU A 74 -5.57 20.42 16.55
N LEU A 75 -5.99 21.51 17.19
CA LEU A 75 -7.40 21.81 17.47
C LEU A 75 -8.05 22.69 16.41
N GLN A 76 -7.24 23.29 15.52
CA GLN A 76 -7.76 24.13 14.45
C GLN A 76 -8.45 23.26 13.40
N GLN A 77 -9.60 23.70 12.93
CA GLN A 77 -10.31 23.01 11.85
C GLN A 77 -9.49 23.11 10.56
N HIS A 78 -9.22 21.95 9.97
CA HIS A 78 -8.61 21.82 8.66
C HIS A 78 -9.25 20.62 7.95
N ASN A 79 -9.12 20.59 6.63
CA ASN A 79 -9.68 19.51 5.84
C ASN A 79 -8.67 18.37 5.73
N HIS A 80 -9.18 17.15 5.52
CA HIS A 80 -8.36 15.95 5.46
C HIS A 80 -8.42 15.32 4.08
N ILE A 81 -7.29 14.77 3.63
CA ILE A 81 -7.22 13.85 2.49
C ILE A 81 -6.78 12.46 2.98
N TYR A 82 -7.46 11.44 2.48
CA TYR A 82 -7.20 10.05 2.81
C TYR A 82 -6.57 9.30 1.63
N CYS A 83 -5.47 8.59 1.91
CA CYS A 83 -4.84 7.71 0.94
C CYS A 83 -5.55 6.36 0.90
N VAL A 84 -6.10 5.98 -0.26
CA VAL A 84 -6.81 4.69 -0.43
C VAL A 84 -5.89 3.47 -0.39
N GLN A 85 -4.58 3.66 -0.59
CA GLN A 85 -3.61 2.57 -0.64
C GLN A 85 -2.96 2.26 0.72
N CYS A 86 -2.57 3.29 1.47
CA CYS A 86 -1.87 3.10 2.75
C CYS A 86 -2.65 3.62 3.96
N HIS A 87 -3.88 4.08 3.75
CA HIS A 87 -4.78 4.58 4.79
C HIS A 87 -4.30 5.85 5.51
N ARG A 88 -3.16 6.42 5.13
CA ARG A 88 -2.61 7.69 5.67
C ARG A 88 -3.63 8.81 5.51
N VAL A 89 -3.73 9.65 6.53
CA VAL A 89 -4.53 10.88 6.51
C VAL A 89 -3.61 12.07 6.70
N ASP A 90 -3.73 13.04 5.80
CA ASP A 90 -2.95 14.28 5.77
C ASP A 90 -3.86 15.50 5.70
N ASN A 91 -3.31 16.67 6.03
CA ASN A 91 -4.02 17.95 5.95
C ASN A 91 -4.09 18.46 4.50
N ILE A 92 -5.21 19.05 4.13
CA ILE A 92 -5.38 19.81 2.90
C ILE A 92 -5.99 21.18 3.20
N LEU A 93 -5.43 22.21 2.58
CA LEU A 93 -5.97 23.56 2.66
C LEU A 93 -6.99 23.74 1.55
N LEU A 94 -8.20 24.13 1.93
CA LEU A 94 -9.21 24.57 0.98
C LEU A 94 -9.08 26.06 0.74
N LYS A 95 -9.54 26.49 -0.44
CA LYS A 95 -9.71 27.92 -0.68
C LYS A 95 -10.73 28.48 0.32
N PRO A 96 -10.53 29.71 0.82
CA PRO A 96 -11.52 30.40 1.63
C PRO A 96 -12.88 30.44 0.91
N GLY A 97 -13.98 30.25 1.65
CA GLY A 97 -15.35 30.32 1.11
C GLY A 97 -15.99 28.97 0.75
N ILE A 98 -15.30 27.84 0.92
CA ILE A 98 -15.92 26.50 0.89
C ILE A 98 -16.51 26.19 2.28
N GLU A 99 -17.35 27.10 2.78
CA GLU A 99 -18.04 26.92 4.06
C GLU A 99 -19.42 26.33 3.79
N ILE A 100 -19.53 25.01 3.99
CA ILE A 100 -20.79 24.24 3.93
C ILE A 100 -21.44 24.32 2.54
N LEU A 101 -21.19 23.32 1.71
CA LEU A 101 -22.00 23.10 0.52
C LEU A 101 -23.45 22.84 0.97
N ARG A 102 -24.30 23.85 0.80
CA ARG A 102 -25.74 23.68 0.96
C ARG A 102 -26.29 23.16 -0.37
N PRO A 103 -27.09 22.08 -0.36
CA PRO A 103 -27.78 21.67 -1.57
C PRO A 103 -28.73 22.79 -2.01
N GLU A 104 -28.93 22.91 -3.33
CA GLU A 104 -29.90 23.87 -3.90
C GLU A 104 -31.34 23.54 -3.49
N ASP A 105 -31.61 22.27 -3.22
CA ASP A 105 -32.89 21.75 -2.74
C ASP A 105 -32.62 20.79 -1.57
N ASP A 106 -33.15 21.12 -0.40
CA ASP A 106 -33.02 20.31 0.81
C ASP A 106 -34.06 19.19 0.90
N GLN A 107 -35.02 19.12 -0.04
CA GLN A 107 -36.08 18.13 -0.10
C GLN A 107 -36.86 18.01 1.23
N GLY A 108 -36.95 19.11 1.99
CA GLY A 108 -37.62 19.15 3.29
C GLY A 108 -36.80 18.64 4.47
N TYR A 109 -35.50 18.37 4.30
CA TYR A 109 -34.62 17.95 5.38
C TYR A 109 -34.11 19.12 6.21
N ALA A 110 -34.15 18.99 7.55
CA ALA A 110 -33.42 19.87 8.45
C ALA A 110 -31.92 19.51 8.45
N ILE A 111 -31.15 20.11 7.54
CA ILE A 111 -29.71 19.84 7.38
C ILE A 111 -28.95 20.30 8.62
N THR A 112 -28.35 19.34 9.34
CA THR A 112 -27.56 19.61 10.55
C THR A 112 -26.06 19.76 10.29
N GLY A 113 -25.60 19.43 9.07
CA GLY A 113 -24.21 19.59 8.69
C GLY A 113 -23.90 19.08 7.28
N CYS A 114 -22.73 19.46 6.78
CA CYS A 114 -22.14 18.98 5.53
C CYS A 114 -20.74 18.44 5.84
N ARG A 115 -20.42 17.27 5.28
CA ARG A 115 -19.10 16.66 5.43
C ARG A 115 -18.46 16.50 4.06
N ILE A 116 -17.29 17.11 3.88
CA ILE A 116 -16.48 16.97 2.67
C ILE A 116 -15.38 15.94 2.97
N GLU A 117 -15.18 14.99 2.05
CA GLU A 117 -14.14 13.97 2.17
C GLU A 117 -13.28 13.93 0.91
N PHE A 118 -11.97 14.14 1.07
CA PHE A 118 -11.01 13.97 -0.03
C PHE A 118 -10.37 12.58 0.06
N THR A 119 -10.39 11.85 -1.05
CA THR A 119 -9.71 10.55 -1.16
C THR A 119 -8.80 10.54 -2.38
N GLY A 120 -7.66 9.84 -2.27
CA GLY A 120 -6.69 9.79 -3.35
C GLY A 120 -5.49 8.89 -3.03
N LEU A 121 -4.36 9.13 -3.69
CA LEU A 121 -3.10 8.43 -3.44
C LEU A 121 -2.08 9.41 -2.88
N CYS A 122 -1.44 9.08 -1.75
CA CYS A 122 -0.37 9.92 -1.21
C CYS A 122 0.88 9.86 -2.10
N PRO A 123 1.77 10.88 -2.06
CA PRO A 123 2.96 10.92 -2.90
C PRO A 123 3.86 9.68 -2.81
N ALA A 124 3.94 9.07 -1.62
CA ALA A 124 4.70 7.84 -1.42
C ALA A 124 4.07 6.65 -2.17
N CYS A 125 2.74 6.51 -2.13
CA CYS A 125 2.03 5.47 -2.86
C CYS A 125 2.06 5.71 -4.37
N GLN A 126 1.93 6.96 -4.82
CA GLN A 126 2.09 7.31 -6.23
C GLN A 126 3.49 6.92 -6.74
N LYS A 127 4.55 7.25 -5.99
CA LYS A 127 5.92 6.85 -6.34
C LYS A 127 6.12 5.34 -6.35
N LYS A 128 5.54 4.60 -5.40
CA LYS A 128 5.60 3.13 -5.40
C LYS A 128 4.91 2.54 -6.64
N ILE A 129 3.73 3.02 -6.98
CA ILE A 129 2.99 2.58 -8.18
C ILE A 129 3.75 2.97 -9.44
N GLN A 130 4.33 4.17 -9.52
CA GLN A 130 5.19 4.59 -10.63
C GLN A 130 6.49 3.78 -10.70
N HIS A 131 7.04 3.32 -9.58
CA HIS A 131 8.20 2.43 -9.54
C HIS A 131 7.82 0.96 -9.82
N GLU A 132 6.57 0.55 -9.60
CA GLU A 132 6.07 -0.76 -10.00
C GLU A 132 5.70 -0.78 -11.49
N LEU A 133 5.23 0.35 -12.04
CA LEU A 133 4.96 0.55 -13.45
C LEU A 133 6.20 0.96 -14.25
N GLY A 134 7.23 1.52 -13.60
CA GLY A 134 8.47 2.04 -14.20
C GLY A 134 9.76 1.36 -13.73
N GLY A 135 9.67 0.38 -12.81
CA GLY A 135 10.80 -0.35 -12.23
C GLY A 135 10.86 -1.79 -12.69
N THR A 136 10.99 -1.99 -13.99
CA THR A 136 11.93 -2.99 -14.49
C THR A 136 13.29 -2.29 -14.64
N GLY A 137 14.18 -2.43 -13.66
CA GLY A 137 15.52 -1.87 -13.81
C GLY A 137 16.38 -1.89 -12.56
N MET A 138 16.86 -3.07 -12.16
CA MET A 138 18.25 -3.16 -11.72
C MET A 138 18.96 -4.13 -12.66
N GLY A 139 19.85 -3.56 -13.46
CA GLY A 139 20.54 -4.22 -14.54
C GLY A 139 20.74 -3.23 -15.67
N ASP A 140 21.88 -2.52 -15.65
CA ASP A 140 22.51 -1.98 -16.84
C ASP A 140 22.40 -2.99 -17.98
N LYS A 141 21.48 -2.73 -18.91
CA LYS A 141 21.47 -3.13 -20.34
C LYS A 141 20.07 -2.91 -20.90
N LYS A 142 19.97 -1.86 -21.72
CA LYS A 142 18.93 -1.56 -22.73
C LYS A 142 17.84 -2.64 -22.85
N CYS A 143 16.64 -2.40 -22.33
CA CYS A 143 15.48 -3.23 -22.61
C CYS A 143 14.34 -2.37 -23.20
N VAL A 144 14.16 -2.55 -24.50
CA VAL A 144 13.01 -2.09 -25.29
C VAL A 144 11.80 -2.98 -24.92
N PRO A 145 10.55 -2.45 -24.87
CA PRO A 145 9.35 -3.24 -24.56
C PRO A 145 9.19 -4.38 -25.58
N GLY A 146 9.45 -5.61 -25.15
CA GLY A 146 9.50 -6.80 -26.02
C GLY A 146 10.70 -7.71 -25.78
N SER A 147 11.71 -7.27 -25.02
CA SER A 147 12.90 -8.11 -24.78
C SER A 147 12.66 -9.18 -23.70
N LEU A 148 12.95 -10.43 -24.04
CA LEU A 148 13.07 -11.54 -23.10
C LEU A 148 14.21 -11.26 -22.11
N ASN A 149 13.95 -11.46 -20.81
CA ASN A 149 14.97 -11.38 -19.77
C ASN A 149 16.03 -12.49 -19.99
N ASP A 150 17.27 -12.30 -19.51
CA ASP A 150 18.38 -13.26 -19.69
C ASP A 150 18.02 -14.66 -19.19
N LEU A 151 17.28 -14.72 -18.08
CA LEU A 151 16.77 -15.96 -17.51
C LEU A 151 15.75 -16.65 -18.43
N GLN A 152 14.89 -15.88 -19.08
CA GLN A 152 13.88 -16.38 -20.03
C GLN A 152 14.55 -16.88 -21.32
N ARG A 153 15.56 -16.15 -21.83
CA ARG A 153 16.36 -16.59 -22.98
C ARG A 153 17.11 -17.88 -22.67
N LYS A 154 17.68 -18.01 -21.46
CA LYS A 154 18.38 -19.23 -21.03
C LYS A 154 17.44 -20.45 -20.99
N VAL A 155 16.24 -20.28 -20.45
CA VAL A 155 15.20 -21.33 -20.44
C VAL A 155 14.79 -21.70 -21.87
N LEU A 156 14.53 -20.73 -22.75
CA LEU A 156 14.17 -21.00 -24.15
C LEU A 156 15.29 -21.69 -24.95
N LYS A 157 16.56 -21.32 -24.73
CA LYS A 157 17.70 -22.02 -25.36
C LYS A 157 17.78 -23.48 -24.95
N VAL A 158 17.54 -23.78 -23.68
CA VAL A 158 17.50 -25.17 -23.18
C VAL A 158 16.31 -25.92 -23.80
N LEU A 159 15.13 -25.30 -23.87
CA LEU A 159 13.95 -25.91 -24.51
C LEU A 159 14.13 -26.14 -26.01
N ALA A 160 14.90 -25.29 -26.71
CA ALA A 160 15.20 -25.46 -28.13
C ALA A 160 16.17 -26.63 -28.40
N GLY A 161 17.04 -26.96 -27.44
CA GLY A 161 17.97 -28.08 -27.54
C GLY A 161 17.37 -29.44 -27.21
N ILE A 162 16.21 -29.48 -26.53
CA ILE A 162 15.52 -30.72 -26.17
C ILE A 162 14.50 -31.07 -27.25
N LYS A 163 14.57 -32.30 -27.79
CA LYS A 163 13.56 -32.81 -28.72
C LYS A 163 12.32 -33.26 -27.94
N GLY A 164 11.24 -32.48 -28.04
CA GLY A 164 9.93 -32.80 -27.45
C GLY A 164 9.66 -32.11 -26.11
N ALA A 165 8.54 -32.48 -25.47
CA ALA A 165 8.08 -31.83 -24.25
C ALA A 165 8.84 -32.31 -23.00
N CYS A 166 9.38 -31.38 -22.23
CA CYS A 166 10.22 -31.67 -21.06
C CYS A 166 9.67 -31.09 -19.75
N GLY A 167 10.06 -31.69 -18.63
CA GLY A 167 9.64 -31.26 -17.29
C GLY A 167 10.48 -30.11 -16.73
N SER A 168 9.94 -29.37 -15.77
CA SER A 168 10.66 -28.26 -15.12
C SER A 168 11.97 -28.71 -14.43
N LYS A 169 12.04 -29.95 -13.92
CA LYS A 169 13.26 -30.53 -13.33
C LYS A 169 14.35 -30.81 -14.37
N GLU A 170 13.97 -31.26 -15.56
CA GLU A 170 14.90 -31.55 -16.67
C GLU A 170 15.52 -30.24 -17.20
N VAL A 171 14.68 -29.19 -17.30
CA VAL A 171 15.12 -27.84 -17.69
C VAL A 171 16.03 -27.23 -16.62
N ALA A 172 15.72 -27.41 -15.33
CA ALA A 172 16.55 -26.95 -14.22
C ALA A 172 17.94 -27.60 -14.22
N ALA A 173 18.00 -28.93 -14.40
CA ALA A 173 19.26 -29.67 -14.49
C ALA A 173 20.13 -29.19 -15.66
N SER A 174 19.52 -28.92 -16.82
CA SER A 174 20.25 -28.49 -18.02
C SER A 174 20.65 -27.00 -18.00
N SER A 175 19.93 -26.16 -17.25
CA SER A 175 20.20 -24.73 -17.14
C SER A 175 21.10 -24.37 -15.95
N GLY A 176 21.35 -25.30 -15.04
CA GLY A 176 22.05 -25.04 -13.77
C GLY A 176 21.29 -24.06 -12.87
N MET A 177 19.95 -24.04 -12.98
CA MET A 177 19.08 -23.13 -12.25
C MET A 177 18.28 -23.86 -11.18
N ASP A 178 17.81 -23.11 -10.19
CA ASP A 178 16.85 -23.62 -9.21
C ASP A 178 15.51 -24.03 -9.88
N ALA A 179 14.96 -25.17 -9.46
CA ALA A 179 13.75 -25.73 -10.05
C ALA A 179 12.51 -24.85 -9.86
N LYS A 180 12.42 -24.11 -8.75
CA LYS A 180 11.32 -23.17 -8.48
C LYS A 180 11.45 -21.95 -9.37
N ALA A 181 12.66 -21.44 -9.59
CA ALA A 181 12.93 -20.34 -10.52
C ALA A 181 12.53 -20.71 -11.96
N VAL A 182 12.87 -21.92 -12.42
CA VAL A 182 12.48 -22.43 -13.76
C VAL A 182 10.97 -22.53 -13.90
N SER A 183 10.26 -23.07 -12.90
CA SER A 183 8.80 -23.19 -12.92
C SER A 183 8.09 -21.83 -13.09
N THR A 184 8.57 -20.82 -12.39
CA THR A 184 8.05 -19.44 -12.49
C THR A 184 8.28 -18.87 -13.89
N GLN A 185 9.47 -19.07 -14.47
CA GLN A 185 9.77 -18.58 -15.81
C GLN A 185 8.98 -19.31 -16.91
N LEU A 186 8.77 -20.62 -16.79
CA LEU A 186 7.95 -21.40 -17.72
C LEU A 186 6.50 -20.91 -17.72
N THR A 187 5.95 -20.61 -16.54
CA THR A 187 4.60 -20.03 -16.41
C THR A 187 4.51 -18.65 -17.08
N ALA A 188 5.53 -17.81 -16.90
CA ALA A 188 5.59 -16.49 -17.52
C ALA A 188 5.77 -16.58 -19.05
N LEU A 189 6.59 -17.51 -19.55
CA LEU A 189 6.81 -17.76 -20.97
C LEU A 189 5.56 -18.32 -21.65
N LYS A 190 4.80 -19.18 -20.95
CA LYS A 190 3.50 -19.69 -21.41
C LYS A 190 2.49 -18.56 -21.59
N LYS A 191 2.39 -17.64 -20.63
CA LYS A 191 1.50 -16.47 -20.72
C LYS A 191 1.84 -15.55 -21.90
N LYS A 192 3.11 -15.53 -22.33
CA LYS A 192 3.61 -14.75 -23.47
C LYS A 192 3.56 -15.49 -24.81
N GLY A 193 3.11 -16.75 -24.86
CA GLY A 193 3.02 -17.53 -26.11
C GLY A 193 4.33 -18.20 -26.57
N TYR A 194 5.43 -18.08 -25.84
CA TYR A 194 6.73 -18.63 -26.23
C TYR A 194 6.93 -20.12 -25.91
N VAL A 195 6.12 -20.66 -25.00
CA VAL A 195 6.18 -22.05 -24.53
C VAL A 195 4.76 -22.60 -24.43
N ASP A 196 4.54 -23.80 -24.93
CA ASP A 196 3.28 -24.53 -24.78
C ASP A 196 3.43 -25.68 -23.78
N SER A 197 2.30 -26.23 -23.31
CA SER A 197 2.26 -27.32 -22.34
C SER A 197 1.30 -28.42 -22.80
N PRO A 198 1.79 -29.39 -23.59
CA PRO A 198 0.94 -30.46 -24.17
C PRO A 198 0.45 -31.46 -23.11
N ALA A 199 1.11 -31.55 -21.96
CA ALA A 199 0.68 -32.36 -20.82
C ALA A 199 1.03 -31.68 -19.50
N ARG A 200 0.40 -32.12 -18.40
CA ARG A 200 0.62 -31.55 -17.06
C ARG A 200 2.11 -31.57 -16.73
N CYS A 201 2.65 -30.39 -16.43
CA CYS A 201 4.06 -30.20 -16.08
C CYS A 201 5.08 -30.59 -17.19
N LYS A 202 4.64 -30.69 -18.44
CA LYS A 202 5.49 -30.85 -19.62
C LYS A 202 5.39 -29.62 -20.50
N TYR A 203 6.52 -29.12 -20.97
CA TYR A 203 6.65 -27.85 -21.67
C TYR A 203 7.46 -28.02 -22.96
N GLU A 204 7.03 -27.35 -24.02
CA GLU A 204 7.72 -27.34 -25.31
C GLU A 204 7.80 -25.92 -25.88
N ILE A 205 8.85 -25.63 -26.64
CA ILE A 205 9.05 -24.29 -27.22
C ILE A 205 8.18 -24.11 -28.47
N THR A 206 7.45 -23.00 -28.53
CA THR A 206 6.60 -22.66 -29.69
C THR A 206 7.44 -22.09 -30.84
N ARG A 207 6.83 -21.95 -32.02
CA ARG A 207 7.47 -21.27 -33.17
C ARG A 207 7.87 -19.83 -32.83
N GLU A 208 7.07 -19.13 -32.05
CA GLU A 208 7.37 -17.78 -31.57
C GLU A 208 8.54 -17.78 -30.58
N GLY A 209 8.59 -18.77 -29.68
CA GLY A 209 9.70 -18.96 -28.76
C GLY A 209 11.03 -19.18 -29.48
N LYS A 210 11.03 -19.98 -30.55
CA LYS A 210 12.22 -20.20 -31.39
C LYS A 210 12.65 -18.93 -32.13
N LYS A 211 11.71 -18.13 -32.65
CA LYS A 211 12.01 -16.84 -33.30
C LYS A 211 12.58 -15.82 -32.32
N ALA A 212 12.18 -15.87 -31.05
CA ALA A 212 12.64 -14.92 -30.04
C ALA A 212 14.06 -15.18 -29.50
N ILE A 213 14.64 -16.35 -29.82
CA ILE A 213 16.02 -16.73 -29.47
C ILE A 213 16.97 -16.82 -30.68
N ALA A 214 16.45 -16.72 -31.90
CA ALA A 214 17.22 -16.62 -33.14
C ALA A 214 17.81 -15.21 -33.28
#